data_AF-A0A973KQG7-F1
#
_entry.id   AF-A0A973KQG7-F1
#
_cell.length_a   1.000
_cell.length_b   1.000
_cell.length_c   1.000
_cell.angle_alpha   90.00
_cell.angle_beta   90.00
_cell.angle_gamma   90.00
#
_symmetry.space_group_name_H-M   'P 1'
#
loop_
_entity.id
_entity.type
_entity.pdbx_description
1 polymer ?
#
loop_
_entity_poly.entity_id
_entity_poly.type
_entity_poly.pdbx_seq_one_letter_code
_entity_poly.pdbx_strand_id
1 'polypeptide(L)' 'MLGELREKARARLDPVHWDYFEGGAGDETAVAENVRAFARLALLPRVLRGAGPPDLAVELP' A
#
# COMPACT_ATOMS: atom_id res chain seq x y z
N MET A 1 -9.00 5.04 -3.84
CA MET A 1 -8.42 6.09 -2.97
C MET A 1 -6.89 6.23 -3.10
N LEU A 2 -6.04 5.31 -2.59
CA LEU A 2 -4.58 5.49 -2.67
C LEU A 2 -4.03 5.46 -4.10
N GLY A 3 -4.49 4.53 -4.95
CA GLY A 3 -4.11 4.50 -6.37
C GLY A 3 -4.54 5.77 -7.13
N GLU A 4 -5.71 6.33 -6.82
CA GLU A 4 -6.14 7.60 -7.42
C GLU A 4 -5.28 8.78 -6.98
N LEU A 5 -4.78 8.79 -5.74
CA LEU A 5 -3.86 9.81 -5.25
C LEU A 5 -2.50 9.70 -5.94
N ARG A 6 -2.00 8.48 -6.15
CA ARG A 6 -0.80 8.21 -6.94
C ARG A 6 -0.92 8.76 -8.37
N GLU A 7 -2.02 8.48 -9.07
CA GLU A 7 -2.23 9.02 -10.43
C GLU A 7 -2.35 10.55 -10.43
N LYS A 8 -3.00 11.12 -9.42
CA LYS A 8 -3.06 12.57 -9.22
C LYS A 8 -1.69 13.20 -8.96
N ALA A 9 -0.77 12.48 -8.31
CA ALA A 9 0.60 12.91 -8.09
C ALA A 9 1.42 12.80 -9.39
N ARG A 10 1.29 11.69 -10.12
CA ARG A 10 1.92 11.49 -11.44
C ARG A 10 1.62 12.61 -12.43
N ALA A 11 0.37 13.09 -12.43
CA ALA A 11 -0.06 14.17 -13.31
C ALA A 11 0.43 15.57 -12.89
N ARG A 12 0.94 15.74 -11.66
CA ARG A 12 1.30 17.05 -11.09
C ARG A 12 2.79 17.24 -10.83
N LEU A 13 3.52 16.16 -10.60
CA LEU A 13 4.94 16.22 -10.29
C LEU A 13 5.76 16.38 -11.57
N ASP A 14 6.85 17.14 -11.46
CA ASP A 14 7.90 17.11 -12.47
C ASP A 14 8.43 15.66 -12.61
N PRO A 15 8.75 15.18 -13.83
CA PRO A 15 9.24 13.82 -14.04
C PRO A 15 10.41 13.42 -13.14
N VAL A 16 11.36 14.32 -12.86
CA VAL A 16 12.49 14.03 -11.97
C VAL A 16 12.03 13.76 -10.54
N HIS A 17 11.01 14.47 -10.07
CA HIS A 17 10.47 14.26 -8.74
C HIS A 17 9.60 13.01 -8.67
N TRP A 18 8.85 12.72 -9.74
CA TRP A 18 8.09 11.49 -9.85
C TRP A 18 9.00 10.27 -9.75
N ASP A 19 10.06 10.22 -10.55
CA ASP A 19 11.01 9.10 -10.56
C ASP A 19 11.72 8.93 -9.21
N TYR A 20 11.99 10.03 -8.49
CA TYR A 20 12.58 9.97 -7.14
C TYR A 20 11.67 9.26 -6.12
N PHE A 21 10.36 9.51 -6.17
CA PHE A 21 9.41 8.89 -5.22
C PHE A 21 8.98 7.48 -5.63
N GLU A 22 8.92 7.21 -6.92
CA GLU A 22 8.45 5.94 -7.46
C GLU A 22 9.54 4.89 -7.66
N GLY A 23 10.78 5.34 -7.82
CA GLY A 23 11.91 4.47 -8.12
C GLY A 23 12.21 3.46 -7.01
N GLY A 24 12.57 2.25 -7.44
CA GLY A 24 13.15 1.20 -6.61
C GLY A 24 14.65 1.05 -6.81
N ALA A 25 15.27 0.17 -6.02
CA ALA A 25 16.67 -0.18 -6.22
C ALA A 25 16.84 -1.19 -7.36
N GLY A 26 17.86 -0.97 -8.21
CA GLY A 26 18.24 -1.88 -9.28
C GLY A 26 17.08 -2.14 -10.25
N ASP A 27 16.81 -3.41 -10.55
CA ASP A 27 15.72 -3.84 -11.45
C ASP A 27 14.31 -3.72 -10.81
N GLU A 28 14.21 -3.08 -9.64
CA GLU A 28 12.95 -2.81 -8.92
C GLU A 28 12.11 -4.06 -8.56
N THR A 29 12.71 -5.24 -8.68
CA THR A 29 12.07 -6.52 -8.39
C THR A 29 11.46 -6.54 -6.98
N ALA A 30 12.14 -5.96 -5.99
CA ALA A 30 11.64 -5.89 -4.62
C ALA A 30 10.37 -5.04 -4.49
N VAL A 31 10.31 -3.88 -5.17
CA VAL A 31 9.13 -2.99 -5.15
C VAL A 31 7.93 -3.71 -5.78
N ALA A 32 8.14 -4.39 -6.90
CA ALA A 32 7.10 -5.18 -7.56
C ALA A 32 6.64 -6.37 -6.70
N GLU A 33 7.58 -7.12 -6.10
CA GLU A 33 7.25 -8.27 -5.26
C GLU A 33 6.56 -7.90 -3.96
N ASN A 34 6.84 -6.74 -3.37
CA ASN A 34 6.14 -6.27 -2.16
C ASN A 34 4.63 -6.21 -2.38
N VAL A 35 4.18 -5.61 -3.49
CA VAL A 35 2.75 -5.52 -3.83
C VAL A 35 2.17 -6.91 -4.13
N ARG A 36 2.88 -7.73 -4.91
CA ARG A 36 2.43 -9.09 -5.26
C ARG A 36 2.32 -9.98 -4.02
N ALA A 37 3.22 -9.84 -3.05
CA ALA A 37 3.21 -10.63 -1.83
C ALA A 37 1.91 -10.45 -1.05
N PHE A 38 1.46 -9.21 -0.86
CA PHE A 38 0.17 -8.94 -0.21
C PHE A 38 -1.01 -9.42 -1.06
N ALA A 39 -0.95 -9.26 -2.39
CA ALA A 39 -2.02 -9.69 -3.29
C ALA A 39 -2.25 -11.22 -3.30
N ARG A 40 -1.24 -12.01 -2.93
CA ARG A 40 -1.34 -13.48 -2.83
C ARG A 40 -2.00 -13.95 -1.53
N LEU A 41 -2.18 -13.08 -0.54
CA LEU A 41 -2.81 -13.44 0.73
C LEU A 41 -4.34 -13.32 0.65
N ALA A 42 -5.04 -14.30 1.21
CA ALA A 42 -6.49 -14.27 1.36
C ALA A 42 -6.85 -14.01 2.83
N LEU A 43 -7.77 -13.07 3.07
CA LEU A 43 -8.40 -12.89 4.36
C LEU A 43 -9.58 -13.86 4.49
N LEU A 44 -9.73 -14.52 5.64
CA LEU A 44 -10.91 -15.34 5.97
C LEU A 44 -11.75 -14.59 7.02
N PRO A 45 -12.80 -13.86 6.62
CA PRO A 45 -13.62 -13.09 7.54
C PRO A 45 -14.36 -13.99 8.53
N ARG A 46 -14.39 -13.60 9.81
CA ARG A 46 -15.16 -14.28 10.85
C ARG A 46 -16.47 -13.52 11.10
N VAL A 47 -17.59 -14.16 10.84
CA VAL A 47 -18.93 -13.55 10.96
C VAL A 47 -19.58 -13.83 12.31
N LEU A 48 -20.65 -13.08 12.62
CA LEU A 48 -21.47 -13.24 13.85
C LEU A 48 -20.68 -13.12 15.16
N ARG A 49 -19.69 -12.21 15.21
CA ARG A 49 -18.80 -12.07 16.38
C ARG A 49 -19.33 -11.14 17.46
N GLY A 50 -20.33 -10.30 17.17
CA GLY A 50 -20.86 -9.31 18.13
C GLY A 50 -19.82 -8.30 18.64
N ALA A 51 -18.67 -8.20 17.97
CA ALA A 51 -17.66 -7.21 18.29
C ALA A 51 -18.20 -5.84 17.86
N GLY A 52 -18.22 -4.86 18.77
CA GLY A 52 -18.55 -3.48 18.44
C GLY A 52 -17.54 -2.85 17.46
N PRO A 53 -17.50 -1.52 17.35
CA PRO A 53 -16.53 -0.84 16.50
C PRO A 53 -15.09 -1.31 16.81
N PRO A 54 -14.25 -1.57 15.79
CA PRO A 54 -12.87 -1.96 16.02
C PRO A 54 -12.08 -0.80 16.64
N ASP A 55 -11.30 -1.08 17.68
CA ASP A 55 -10.23 -0.20 18.14
C ASP A 55 -8.95 -0.57 17.38
N LEU A 56 -8.30 0.44 16.79
CA LEU A 56 -7.10 0.29 15.96
C LEU A 56 -5.83 0.77 16.68
N ALA A 57 -5.94 1.27 17.91
CA ALA A 57 -4.80 1.72 18.68
C ALA A 57 -3.88 0.55 19.07
N VAL A 58 -2.58 0.79 19.03
CA VAL A 58 -1.55 -0.16 19.47
C VAL A 58 -0.33 0.61 19.98
N GLU A 59 0.31 0.10 21.02
CA GLU A 59 1.63 0.58 21.46
C GLU A 59 2.71 -0.23 20.75
N LEU A 60 3.67 0.46 20.15
CA LEU A 60 4.81 -0.17 19.50
C LEU A 60 6.02 -0.16 20.46
N PRO A 61 6.80 -1.24 20.51
CA PRO A 61 8.01 -1.30 21.33
C PRO A 61 9.11 -0.33 20.88
#